data_AF-A0A3D0T411-F1
#
_entry.id   AF-A0A3D0T411-F1
#
_cell.length_a   1.000
_cell.length_b   1.000
_cell.length_c   1.000
_cell.angle_alpha   90.00
_cell.angle_beta   90.00
_cell.angle_gamma   90.00
#
_symmetry.space_group_name_H-M   'P 1'
#
loop_
_entity.id
_entity.type
_entity.pdbx_description
1 polymer ?
#
loop_
_entity_poly.entity_id
_entity_poly.type
_entity_poly.pdbx_seq_one_letter_code
_entity_poly.pdbx_strand_id
1 'polypeptide(L)'
;MNVASQQVSFLKKRLRRDRIARSVISVFGYIVLLTMVMIIWHLFSQAMHIAASPGVKPRQEMPVLSGGEFLYVGDTANGQAAVIDGPGCSVSLARLDNGILSSRQTLRRPCSHSLDVVTSYGLPYVVDISASGQVRLLPVPTVSQPLRQSNFIDTPLANEMSFALPQGVWAQQTGW
;
A
#
# COMPACT_ATOMS: atom_id res chain seq x y z
N MET A 1 -18.75 -85.99 7.07
CA MET A 1 -18.30 -84.59 7.18
C MET A 1 -19.53 -83.68 7.11
N ASN A 2 -19.83 -82.91 8.16
CA ASN A 2 -21.10 -82.18 8.31
C ASN A 2 -21.07 -80.78 7.68
N VAL A 3 -21.69 -80.64 6.52
CA VAL A 3 -21.76 -79.42 5.69
C VAL A 3 -22.37 -78.22 6.44
N ALA A 4 -23.32 -78.48 7.36
CA ALA A 4 -23.97 -77.46 8.17
C ALA A 4 -23.01 -76.76 9.16
N SER A 5 -22.09 -77.50 9.78
CA SER A 5 -21.09 -76.93 10.70
C SER A 5 -20.10 -76.00 9.99
N GLN A 6 -19.78 -76.33 8.73
CA GLN A 6 -18.89 -75.56 7.88
C GLN A 6 -19.58 -74.24 7.45
N GLN A 7 -20.86 -74.28 7.06
CA GLN A 7 -21.63 -73.07 6.70
C GLN A 7 -21.78 -72.06 7.87
N VAL A 8 -22.05 -72.52 9.09
CA VAL A 8 -22.16 -71.64 10.28
C VAL A 8 -20.81 -70.95 10.59
N SER A 9 -19.70 -71.66 10.41
CA SER A 9 -18.36 -71.09 10.61
C SER A 9 -18.02 -69.99 9.59
N PHE A 10 -18.42 -70.17 8.33
CA PHE A 10 -18.24 -69.16 7.26
C PHE A 10 -19.10 -67.90 7.52
N LEU A 11 -20.36 -68.06 7.92
CA LEU A 11 -21.23 -66.94 8.26
C LEU A 11 -20.71 -66.13 9.46
N LYS A 12 -20.23 -66.81 10.51
CA LYS A 12 -19.62 -66.18 11.69
C LYS A 12 -18.34 -65.40 11.35
N LYS A 13 -17.51 -65.93 10.45
CA LYS A 13 -16.29 -65.26 9.94
C LYS A 13 -16.65 -64.01 9.11
N ARG A 14 -17.70 -64.10 8.27
CA ARG A 14 -18.18 -62.97 7.45
C ARG A 14 -18.75 -61.84 8.32
N LEU A 15 -19.54 -62.17 9.34
CA LEU A 15 -20.10 -61.20 10.30
C LEU A 15 -19.02 -60.43 11.08
N ARG A 16 -17.93 -61.10 11.49
CA ARG A 16 -16.80 -60.42 12.14
C ARG A 16 -16.09 -59.45 11.19
N ARG A 17 -15.87 -59.86 9.93
CA ARG A 17 -15.25 -59.00 8.92
C ARG A 17 -16.13 -57.79 8.60
N ASP A 18 -17.45 -57.98 8.54
CA ASP A 18 -18.40 -56.90 8.29
C ASP A 18 -18.48 -55.89 9.45
N ARG A 19 -18.38 -56.37 10.71
CA ARG A 19 -18.30 -55.51 11.89
C ARG A 19 -17.00 -54.71 11.95
N ILE A 20 -15.87 -55.33 11.61
CA ILE A 20 -14.58 -54.63 11.51
C ILE A 20 -14.63 -53.60 10.40
N ALA A 21 -15.18 -53.95 9.22
CA ALA A 21 -15.31 -53.02 8.10
C ALA A 21 -16.17 -51.80 8.46
N ARG A 22 -17.34 -52.00 9.10
CA ARG A 22 -18.18 -50.89 9.58
C ARG A 22 -17.46 -50.02 10.60
N SER A 23 -16.72 -50.63 11.53
CA SER A 23 -15.94 -49.88 12.52
C SER A 23 -14.84 -49.04 11.86
N VAL A 24 -14.12 -49.59 10.89
CA VAL A 24 -13.06 -48.87 10.16
C VAL A 24 -13.64 -47.70 9.38
N ILE A 25 -14.74 -47.92 8.66
CA ILE A 25 -15.43 -46.88 7.89
C ILE A 25 -15.91 -45.74 8.81
N SER A 26 -16.50 -46.08 9.95
CA SER A 26 -16.99 -45.09 10.91
C SER A 26 -15.86 -44.29 11.55
N VAL A 27 -14.75 -44.94 11.91
CA VAL A 27 -13.59 -44.25 12.51
C VAL A 27 -12.94 -43.33 11.49
N PHE A 28 -12.76 -43.79 10.25
CA PHE A 28 -12.19 -42.97 9.18
C PHE A 28 -13.07 -41.76 8.87
N GLY A 29 -14.40 -41.95 8.79
CA GLY A 29 -15.35 -40.85 8.61
C GLY A 29 -15.26 -39.81 9.73
N TYR A 30 -15.11 -40.25 10.98
CA TYR A 30 -14.96 -39.35 12.12
C TYR A 30 -13.65 -38.55 12.06
N ILE A 31 -12.54 -39.20 11.68
CA ILE A 31 -11.25 -38.54 11.50
C ILE A 31 -11.35 -37.47 10.40
N VAL A 32 -11.94 -37.81 9.24
CA VAL A 32 -12.11 -36.87 8.14
C VAL A 32 -12.94 -35.67 8.58
N LEU A 33 -14.08 -35.90 9.25
CA LEU A 33 -14.94 -34.82 9.73
C LEU A 33 -14.21 -33.92 10.74
N LEU A 34 -13.47 -34.50 11.68
CA LEU A 34 -12.67 -33.76 12.65
C LEU A 34 -11.59 -32.91 11.96
N THR A 35 -10.86 -33.49 11.01
CA THR A 35 -9.85 -32.75 10.25
C THR A 35 -10.45 -31.62 9.42
N MET A 36 -11.63 -31.81 8.83
CA MET A 36 -12.31 -30.77 8.06
C MET A 36 -12.74 -29.60 8.95
N VAL A 37 -13.33 -29.89 10.12
CA VAL A 37 -13.70 -28.86 11.10
C VAL A 37 -12.47 -28.11 11.60
N MET A 38 -11.38 -28.82 11.91
CA MET A 38 -10.12 -28.21 12.31
C MET A 38 -9.58 -27.25 11.25
N ILE A 39 -9.61 -27.65 9.97
CA ILE A 39 -9.15 -26.82 8.86
C ILE A 39 -10.02 -25.57 8.72
N ILE A 40 -11.36 -25.73 8.73
CA ILE A 40 -12.28 -24.58 8.64
C ILE A 40 -12.02 -23.60 9.79
N TRP A 41 -11.92 -24.10 11.02
CA TRP A 41 -11.64 -23.28 12.20
C TRP A 41 -10.31 -22.53 12.07
N HIS A 42 -9.27 -23.22 11.62
CA HIS A 42 -7.95 -22.64 11.43
C HIS A 42 -7.97 -21.53 10.37
N LEU A 43 -8.64 -21.76 9.24
CA LEU A 43 -8.80 -20.77 8.17
C LEU A 43 -9.57 -19.55 8.64
N PHE A 44 -10.69 -19.74 9.36
CA PHE A 44 -11.46 -18.62 9.91
C PHE A 44 -10.66 -17.81 10.92
N SER A 45 -9.93 -18.47 11.83
CA SER A 45 -9.11 -17.77 12.82
C SER A 45 -8.03 -16.91 12.17
N GLN A 46 -7.41 -17.37 11.07
CA GLN A 46 -6.42 -16.58 10.34
C GLN A 46 -7.08 -15.44 9.53
N ALA A 47 -8.16 -15.74 8.81
CA ALA A 47 -8.83 -14.76 7.96
C ALA A 47 -9.48 -13.63 8.77
N MET A 48 -9.95 -13.91 9.98
CA MET A 48 -10.59 -12.91 10.85
C MET A 48 -9.63 -11.77 11.24
N HIS A 49 -8.35 -12.08 11.45
CA HIS A 49 -7.33 -11.05 11.75
C HIS A 49 -7.02 -10.15 10.55
N ILE A 50 -7.25 -10.62 9.32
CA ILE A 50 -7.05 -9.83 8.10
C ILE A 50 -8.32 -9.04 7.75
N ALA A 51 -9.50 -9.65 7.98
CA ALA A 51 -10.79 -9.04 7.72
C ALA A 51 -11.17 -7.93 8.73
N ALA A 52 -10.67 -8.01 9.96
CA ALA A 52 -10.75 -6.92 10.91
C ALA A 52 -9.80 -5.80 10.45
N SER A 53 -10.35 -4.78 9.76
CA SER A 53 -9.55 -3.62 9.42
C SER A 53 -8.96 -3.03 10.71
N PRO A 54 -7.65 -2.76 10.76
CA PRO A 54 -7.08 -2.10 11.92
C PRO A 54 -7.82 -0.77 12.09
N GLY A 55 -8.36 -0.53 13.28
CA GLY A 55 -8.99 0.74 13.62
C GLY A 55 -7.93 1.84 13.62
N VAL A 56 -7.68 2.45 12.45
CA VAL A 56 -6.73 3.55 12.32
C VAL A 56 -7.36 4.77 12.97
N LYS A 57 -6.89 5.11 14.17
CA LYS A 57 -7.23 6.37 14.83
C LYS A 57 -6.17 7.40 14.48
N PRO A 58 -6.54 8.63 14.09
CA PRO A 58 -5.60 9.73 13.95
C PRO A 58 -4.84 9.90 15.28
N ARG A 59 -3.53 9.70 15.27
CA ARG A 59 -2.70 9.85 16.47
C ARG A 59 -2.31 11.30 16.72
N GLN A 60 -2.15 12.07 15.65
CA GLN A 60 -1.66 13.44 15.68
C GLN A 60 -2.14 14.20 14.45
N GLU A 61 -2.62 15.42 14.67
CA GLU A 61 -2.88 16.40 13.62
C GLU A 61 -1.74 17.41 13.65
N MET A 62 -1.17 17.70 12.49
CA MET A 62 -0.11 18.69 12.35
C MET A 62 -0.62 19.80 11.45
N PRO A 63 -0.59 21.07 11.91
CA PRO A 63 -0.97 22.17 11.04
C PRO A 63 0.02 22.27 9.88
N VAL A 64 -0.51 22.53 8.70
CA VAL A 64 0.28 22.94 7.54
C VAL A 64 1.01 24.24 7.85
N LEU A 65 2.16 24.48 7.19
CA LEU A 65 2.87 25.74 7.31
C LEU A 65 1.92 26.91 7.02
N SER A 66 2.10 28.02 7.75
CA SER A 66 1.16 29.15 7.77
C SER A 66 0.78 29.64 6.36
N GLY A 67 -0.50 29.49 6.03
CA GLY A 67 -1.10 29.95 4.77
C GLY A 67 -0.88 29.03 3.56
N GLY A 68 -0.38 27.81 3.76
CA GLY A 68 -0.20 26.82 2.70
C GLY A 68 -1.18 25.65 2.76
N GLU A 69 -1.14 24.80 1.73
CA GLU A 69 -1.92 23.57 1.59
C GLU A 69 -0.97 22.39 1.27
N PHE A 70 -1.28 21.20 1.77
CA PHE A 70 -0.51 20.00 1.41
C PHE A 70 -0.91 19.52 0.01
N LEU A 71 0.04 19.51 -0.90
CA LEU A 71 -0.12 18.85 -2.21
C LEU A 71 0.28 17.38 -2.15
N TYR A 72 1.27 17.04 -1.32
CA TYR A 72 1.72 15.68 -1.13
C TYR A 72 2.28 15.50 0.28
N VAL A 73 2.00 14.36 0.89
CA VAL A 73 2.55 13.97 2.19
C VAL A 73 3.17 12.59 2.05
N GLY A 74 4.50 12.55 2.02
CA GLY A 74 5.24 11.30 2.12
C GLY A 74 5.21 10.75 3.54
N ASP A 75 5.95 9.66 3.76
CA ASP A 75 6.22 9.13 5.10
C ASP A 75 7.15 10.06 5.89
N THR A 76 6.58 11.16 6.38
CA THR A 76 7.31 12.21 7.11
C THR A 76 7.90 11.69 8.43
N ALA A 77 7.29 10.66 9.03
CA ALA A 77 7.82 9.99 10.23
C ALA A 77 9.15 9.29 9.94
N ASN A 78 9.31 8.72 8.74
CA ASN A 78 10.57 8.14 8.27
C ASN A 78 11.43 9.13 7.48
N GLY A 79 11.13 10.43 7.57
CA GLY A 79 11.95 11.50 7.02
C GLY A 79 11.73 11.80 5.53
N GLN A 80 10.64 11.33 4.93
CA GLN A 80 10.25 11.77 3.59
C GLN A 80 9.78 13.23 3.61
N ALA A 81 9.82 13.87 2.45
CA ALA A 81 9.32 15.23 2.29
C ALA A 81 7.80 15.24 2.14
N ALA A 82 7.18 16.29 2.68
CA ALA A 82 5.87 16.77 2.27
C ALA A 82 6.06 17.93 1.28
N VAL A 83 5.17 18.03 0.30
CA VAL A 83 5.09 19.15 -0.64
C VAL A 83 3.94 20.03 -0.20
N ILE A 84 4.23 21.31 -0.01
CA ILE A 84 3.27 22.30 0.44
C ILE A 84 3.19 23.40 -0.60
N ASP A 85 1.99 23.67 -1.11
CA ASP A 85 1.72 24.91 -1.82
C ASP A 85 1.60 26.04 -0.80
N GLY A 86 2.41 27.07 -0.97
CA GLY A 86 2.54 28.18 -0.03
C GLY A 86 2.13 29.52 -0.64
N PRO A 87 1.90 30.52 0.21
CA PRO A 87 1.33 31.79 -0.22
C PRO A 87 2.20 32.50 -1.26
N GLY A 88 1.54 32.95 -2.33
CA GLY A 88 2.16 33.68 -3.43
C GLY A 88 2.84 32.81 -4.49
N CYS A 89 2.42 31.55 -4.67
CA CYS A 89 2.94 30.70 -5.74
C CYS A 89 4.36 30.21 -5.42
N SER A 90 4.55 29.81 -4.16
CA SER A 90 5.77 29.16 -3.70
C SER A 90 5.48 27.72 -3.33
N VAL A 91 6.33 26.79 -3.74
CA VAL A 91 6.25 25.40 -3.27
C VAL A 91 7.37 25.10 -2.31
N SER A 92 7.00 24.48 -1.20
CA SER A 92 7.93 24.12 -0.14
C SER A 92 8.03 22.61 0.01
N LEU A 93 9.26 22.10 0.01
CA LEU A 93 9.57 20.76 0.49
C LEU A 93 9.80 20.86 2.00
N ALA A 94 8.83 20.37 2.75
CA ALA A 94 8.86 20.36 4.20
C ALA A 94 9.23 18.98 4.74
N ARG A 95 9.92 18.95 5.87
CA ARG A 95 10.28 17.73 6.57
C ARG A 95 9.87 17.83 8.03
N LEU A 96 9.37 16.73 8.55
CA LEU A 96 9.08 16.60 9.96
C LEU A 96 10.40 16.35 10.72
N ASP A 97 10.70 17.23 11.67
CA ASP A 97 11.87 17.13 12.53
C ASP A 97 11.44 17.41 13.97
N ASN A 98 11.69 16.47 14.88
CA ASN A 98 11.26 16.54 16.29
C ASN A 98 9.77 16.92 16.49
N GLY A 99 8.88 16.43 15.61
CA GLY A 99 7.44 16.72 15.68
C GLY A 99 7.02 18.08 15.13
N ILE A 100 7.95 18.86 14.58
CA ILE A 100 7.70 20.15 13.94
C ILE A 100 7.94 20.01 12.43
N LEU A 101 6.92 20.35 11.64
CA LEU A 101 7.05 20.38 10.20
C LEU A 101 7.74 21.69 9.79
N SER A 102 8.91 21.57 9.17
CA SER A 102 9.75 22.69 8.78
C SER A 102 10.01 22.68 7.27
N SER A 103 9.84 23.83 6.61
CA SER A 103 10.27 23.97 5.22
C SER A 103 11.79 23.86 5.15
N ARG A 104 12.29 22.98 4.28
CA ARG A 104 13.73 22.81 4.04
C ARG A 104 14.16 23.43 2.72
N GLN A 105 13.27 23.45 1.75
CA GLN A 105 13.47 24.14 0.48
C GLN A 105 12.17 24.81 0.07
N THR A 106 12.25 26.05 -0.39
CA THR A 106 11.11 26.76 -0.97
C THR A 106 11.52 27.29 -2.33
N LEU A 107 10.73 26.95 -3.35
CA LEU A 107 10.90 27.43 -4.71
C LEU A 107 9.76 28.41 -5.01
N ARG A 108 10.11 29.63 -5.43
CA ARG A 108 9.13 30.61 -5.91
C ARG A 108 8.94 30.45 -7.41
N ARG A 109 7.69 30.38 -7.87
CA ARG A 109 7.33 30.23 -9.28
C ARG A 109 6.42 31.36 -9.74
N PRO A 110 6.33 31.63 -11.06
CA PRO A 110 5.32 32.55 -11.57
C PRO A 110 3.92 32.02 -11.27
N CYS A 111 3.03 32.89 -10.82
CA CYS A 111 1.66 32.53 -10.46
C CYS A 111 0.78 32.08 -11.63
N SER A 112 1.25 32.26 -12.85
CA SER A 112 0.61 31.72 -14.05
C SER A 112 0.93 30.25 -14.30
N HIS A 113 1.81 29.65 -13.50
CA HIS A 113 2.12 28.24 -13.59
C HIS A 113 1.07 27.41 -12.85
N SER A 114 0.69 26.28 -13.44
CA SER A 114 -0.10 25.25 -12.75
C SER A 114 0.85 24.28 -12.07
N LEU A 115 0.43 23.78 -10.91
CA LEU A 115 1.28 23.00 -10.03
C LEU A 115 0.50 21.83 -9.45
N ASP A 116 1.11 20.65 -9.54
CA ASP A 116 0.53 19.44 -9.00
C ASP A 116 1.63 18.45 -8.60
N VAL A 117 1.29 17.37 -7.90
CA VAL A 117 2.20 16.28 -7.59
C VAL A 117 1.70 14.99 -8.21
N VAL A 118 2.45 14.49 -9.20
CA VAL A 118 2.13 13.22 -9.86
C VAL A 118 3.03 12.11 -9.33
N THR A 119 2.47 10.92 -9.19
CA THR A 119 3.25 9.72 -8.82
C THR A 119 3.47 8.88 -10.07
N SER A 120 4.74 8.62 -10.40
CA SER A 120 5.14 7.77 -11.53
C SER A 120 6.10 6.69 -11.06
N TYR A 121 5.81 5.43 -11.38
CA TYR A 121 6.56 4.26 -10.90
C TYR A 121 6.76 4.23 -9.37
N GLY A 122 5.77 4.71 -8.62
CA GLY A 122 5.83 4.79 -7.15
C GLY A 122 6.72 5.91 -6.61
N LEU A 123 7.26 6.77 -7.47
CA LEU A 123 8.04 7.94 -7.09
C LEU A 123 7.22 9.22 -7.33
N PRO A 124 7.09 10.08 -6.31
CA PRO A 124 6.42 11.38 -6.42
C PRO A 124 7.30 12.42 -7.13
N TYR A 125 6.67 13.21 -8.00
CA TYR A 125 7.27 14.35 -8.70
C TYR A 125 6.34 15.55 -8.60
N VAL A 126 6.87 16.72 -8.23
CA VAL A 126 6.16 17.99 -8.41
C VAL A 126 6.21 18.36 -9.88
N VAL A 127 5.05 18.52 -10.49
CA VAL A 127 4.89 18.99 -11.85
C VAL A 127 4.71 20.50 -11.82
N ASP A 128 5.55 21.19 -12.57
CA ASP A 128 5.40 22.60 -12.95
C ASP A 128 4.89 22.66 -14.37
N ILE A 129 3.82 23.41 -14.62
CA ILE A 129 3.36 23.64 -15.98
C ILE A 129 3.28 25.14 -16.20
N SER A 130 4.21 25.66 -16.97
CA SER A 130 4.23 27.07 -17.34
C SER A 130 3.07 27.45 -18.27
N ALA A 131 2.73 28.73 -18.30
CA ALA A 131 1.73 29.28 -19.22
C ALA A 131 2.08 29.11 -20.72
N SER A 132 3.32 28.77 -21.05
CA SER A 132 3.78 28.51 -22.42
C SER A 132 3.84 27.01 -22.77
N GLY A 133 3.37 26.13 -21.88
CA GLY A 133 3.35 24.68 -22.11
C GLY A 133 4.70 23.98 -21.88
N GLN A 134 5.68 24.66 -21.25
CA GLN A 134 6.84 23.97 -20.69
C GLN A 134 6.42 23.26 -19.38
N VAL A 135 6.70 21.96 -19.32
CA VAL A 135 6.52 21.11 -18.16
C VAL A 135 7.87 20.85 -17.50
N ARG A 136 7.94 20.94 -16.18
CA ARG A 136 9.13 20.61 -15.38
C ARG A 136 8.74 19.62 -14.29
N LEU A 137 9.54 18.56 -14.13
CA LEU A 137 9.33 17.52 -13.14
C LEU A 137 10.42 17.62 -12.07
N LEU A 138 10.02 17.87 -10.83
CA LEU A 138 10.91 18.02 -9.70
C LEU A 138 10.74 16.78 -8.80
N PRO A 139 11.75 15.91 -8.66
CA PRO A 139 11.62 14.71 -7.84
C PRO A 139 11.40 15.07 -6.37
N VAL A 140 10.45 14.41 -5.71
CA VAL A 140 10.20 14.56 -4.27
C VAL A 140 10.94 13.44 -3.52
N PRO A 141 11.82 13.77 -2.55
CA PRO A 141 12.62 12.76 -1.85
C PRO A 141 11.79 11.74 -1.06
N THR A 142 12.08 10.46 -1.24
CA THR A 142 11.41 9.31 -0.58
C THR A 142 12.39 8.49 0.29
N VAL A 143 11.89 7.48 1.02
CA VAL A 143 12.74 6.63 1.89
C VAL A 143 13.85 5.90 1.12
N SER A 144 13.61 5.52 -0.14
CA SER A 144 14.63 4.88 -0.99
C SER A 144 15.70 5.86 -1.48
N GLN A 145 15.44 7.16 -1.38
CA GLN A 145 16.37 8.25 -1.72
C GLN A 145 16.60 9.11 -0.48
N PRO A 146 17.38 8.61 0.51
CA PRO A 146 17.68 9.40 1.70
C PRO A 146 18.40 10.69 1.29
N LEU A 147 17.83 11.82 1.72
CA LEU A 147 18.47 13.14 1.70
C LEU A 147 19.75 13.10 2.54
N ARG A 148 20.85 12.59 1.97
CA ARG A 148 22.19 12.71 2.54
C ARG A 148 22.86 14.05 2.23
N GLN A 149 22.16 14.96 1.56
CA GLN A 149 22.65 16.29 1.24
C GLN A 149 22.10 17.29 2.25
N SER A 150 22.98 17.73 3.14
CA SER A 150 22.72 18.63 4.26
C SER A 150 22.39 20.07 3.85
N ASN A 151 22.42 20.43 2.56
CA ASN A 151 22.15 21.78 2.10
C ASN A 151 21.26 21.75 0.86
N PHE A 152 19.98 22.10 1.03
CA PHE A 152 19.03 22.35 -0.06
C PHE A 152 19.36 23.60 -0.89
N ILE A 153 20.39 24.36 -0.52
CA ILE A 153 20.80 25.62 -1.18
C ILE A 153 21.73 25.37 -2.38
N ASP A 154 22.50 24.28 -2.39
CA ASP A 154 23.60 24.06 -3.35
C ASP A 154 23.44 22.80 -4.23
N THR A 155 22.41 22.00 -4.02
CA THR A 155 22.07 20.93 -4.95
C THR A 155 21.21 21.50 -6.07
N PRO A 156 21.71 21.61 -7.32
CA PRO A 156 20.78 21.78 -8.44
C PRO A 156 19.78 20.63 -8.33
N LEU A 157 18.50 20.87 -8.65
CA LEU A 157 17.52 19.79 -8.71
C LEU A 157 18.07 18.72 -9.65
N ALA A 158 18.71 17.69 -9.07
CA ALA A 158 19.76 16.96 -9.75
C ALA A 158 19.23 16.06 -10.88
N ASN A 159 17.91 16.07 -11.09
CA ASN A 159 17.19 15.38 -12.16
C ASN A 159 15.90 16.15 -12.52
N GLU A 160 15.94 17.49 -12.59
CA GLU A 160 14.81 18.24 -13.14
C GLU A 160 14.66 17.88 -14.62
N MET A 161 13.62 17.09 -14.93
CA MET A 161 13.28 16.77 -16.31
C MET A 161 12.33 17.83 -16.83
N SER A 162 12.72 18.54 -17.89
CA SER A 162 11.85 19.51 -18.55
C SER A 162 11.56 19.10 -19.98
N PHE A 163 10.32 19.24 -20.40
CA PHE A 163 9.92 19.04 -21.78
C PHE A 163 8.83 20.04 -22.16
N ALA A 164 8.64 20.27 -23.45
CA ALA A 164 7.57 21.11 -23.96
C ALA A 164 6.41 20.24 -24.43
N LEU A 165 5.18 20.64 -24.09
CA LEU A 165 3.99 20.01 -24.62
C LEU A 165 3.79 20.38 -26.09
N PRO A 166 3.39 19.44 -26.96
CA PRO A 166 3.00 19.77 -28.31
C PRO A 166 1.88 20.82 -28.30
N GLN A 167 1.99 21.83 -29.17
CA GLN A 167 1.06 22.97 -29.18
C GLN A 167 -0.40 22.54 -29.36
N GLY A 168 -0.65 21.48 -30.14
CA GLY A 168 -1.99 20.92 -30.33
C GLY A 168 -2.60 20.32 -29.06
N VAL A 169 -1.77 19.76 -28.18
CA VAL A 169 -2.21 19.25 -26.86
C VAL A 169 -2.41 20.40 -25.89
N TRP A 170 -1.48 21.35 -25.86
CA TRP A 170 -1.55 22.55 -25.02
C TRP A 170 -2.82 23.38 -25.28
N ALA A 171 -3.16 23.60 -26.56
CA ALA A 171 -4.30 24.42 -26.95
C ALA A 171 -5.66 23.79 -26.62
N GLN A 172 -5.71 22.49 -26.31
CA GLN A 172 -6.94 21.76 -26.01
C GLN A 172 -7.19 21.59 -24.49
N GLN A 173 -6.27 22.03 -23.64
CA GLN A 173 -6.43 21.87 -22.20
C GLN A 173 -7.53 22.79 -21.64
N THR A 174 -8.32 22.27 -20.72
CA THR A 174 -9.31 23.04 -19.94
C THR A 174 -8.99 23.09 -18.44
N GLY A 175 -7.98 22.33 -18.02
CA GLY A 175 -7.49 22.21 -16.65
C GLY A 175 -6.37 21.16 -16.59
N TRP A 176 -5.61 21.16 -15.49
CA TRP A 176 -4.56 20.20 -15.18
C TRP A 176 -4.89 19.49 -13.88
#